data_AF-A0A969WVV9-F1
#
_entry.id   AF-A0A969WVV9-F1
#
_cell.length_a   1.000
_cell.length_b   1.000
_cell.length_c   1.000
_cell.angle_alpha   90.00
_cell.angle_beta   90.00
_cell.angle_gamma   90.00
#
_symmetry.space_group_name_H-M   'P 1'
#
loop_
_entity.id
_entity.type
_entity.pdbx_description
1 polymer ?
#
loop_
_entity_poly.entity_id
_entity_poly.type
_entity_poly.pdbx_seq_one_letter_code
_entity_poly.pdbx_strand_id
1 'polypeptide(L)' 'MWRSNVLYFSNTPLLDVIKTLNRRYNIRFVIENPEALEYTYTLTSKQTTIEDILLELEKITPVKFVLTDNIVHVNL' A
#
# COMPACT_ATOMS: atom_id res chain seq x y z
N MET A 1 -16.19 -14.59 -16.32
CA MET A 1 -15.90 -15.21 -15.01
C MET A 1 -14.91 -14.32 -14.27
N TRP A 2 -15.39 -13.75 -13.16
CA TRP A 2 -14.72 -13.06 -12.02
C TRP A 2 -13.56 -12.09 -12.29
N ARG A 3 -13.84 -10.78 -12.20
CA ARG A 3 -12.84 -9.75 -11.86
C ARG A 3 -12.91 -9.54 -10.34
N SER A 4 -12.29 -10.42 -9.57
CA SER A 4 -12.22 -10.22 -8.12
C SER A 4 -11.40 -8.96 -7.84
N ASN A 5 -12.07 -7.87 -7.49
CA ASN A 5 -11.45 -6.58 -7.20
C ASN A 5 -10.78 -6.58 -5.81
N VAL A 6 -10.17 -7.71 -5.43
CA VAL A 6 -9.60 -7.97 -4.10
C VAL A 6 -8.09 -7.82 -4.18
N LEU A 7 -7.51 -7.05 -3.26
CA LEU A 7 -6.08 -7.01 -3.03
C LEU A 7 -5.68 -8.18 -2.12
N TYR A 8 -4.67 -8.92 -2.56
CA TYR A 8 -4.10 -10.00 -1.79
C TYR A 8 -2.59 -9.83 -1.75
N PHE A 9 -2.07 -9.65 -0.54
CA PHE A 9 -0.65 -9.60 -0.22
C PHE A 9 -0.36 -10.71 0.78
N SER A 10 0.72 -11.44 0.55
CA SER A 10 1.20 -12.50 1.43
C SER A 10 2.71 -12.42 1.49
N ASN A 11 3.23 -12.08 2.68
CA ASN A 11 4.64 -11.79 2.91
C ASN A 11 5.27 -10.93 1.80
N THR A 12 4.53 -9.92 1.35
CA THR A 12 4.90 -9.13 0.17
C THR A 12 5.68 -7.89 0.61
N PRO A 13 6.88 -7.62 0.09
CA PRO A 13 7.66 -6.43 0.44
C PRO A 13 6.89 -5.14 0.12
N LEU A 14 7.09 -4.10 0.93
CA LEU A 14 6.45 -2.80 0.72
C LEU A 14 6.63 -2.29 -0.71
N LEU A 15 7.80 -2.49 -1.30
CA LEU A 15 8.11 -2.08 -2.66
C LEU A 15 7.11 -2.65 -3.69
N ASP A 16 6.75 -3.92 -3.55
CA ASP A 16 5.83 -4.59 -4.48
C ASP A 16 4.36 -4.29 -4.16
N VAL A 17 4.04 -4.06 -2.89
CA VAL A 17 2.75 -3.50 -2.45
C VAL A 17 2.53 -2.14 -3.13
N ILE A 18 3.49 -1.22 -2.98
CA ILE A 18 3.47 0.12 -3.58
C ILE A 18 3.32 0.06 -5.10
N LYS A 19 4.09 -0.78 -5.80
CA LYS A 19 3.96 -0.95 -7.26
C LYS A 19 2.56 -1.40 -7.66
N THR A 20 1.98 -2.33 -6.91
CA THR A 20 0.62 -2.83 -7.16
C THR A 20 -0.41 -1.73 -6.99
N LEU A 21 -0.31 -0.95 -5.92
CA LEU A 21 -1.20 0.17 -5.64
C LEU A 21 -1.04 1.29 -6.68
N ASN A 22 0.20 1.64 -7.03
CA ASN A 22 0.51 2.63 -8.07
C ASN A 22 -0.19 2.27 -9.40
N ARG A 23 -0.02 1.03 -9.88
CA ARG A 23 -0.65 0.58 -11.13
C ARG A 23 -2.18 0.54 -11.07
N ARG A 24 -2.75 0.16 -9.91
CA ARG A 24 -4.19 -0.05 -9.76
C ARG A 24 -4.97 1.25 -9.59
N TYR A 25 -4.39 2.20 -8.88
CA TYR A 25 -5.03 3.46 -8.50
C TYR A 25 -4.44 4.67 -9.24
N ASN A 26 -3.40 4.47 -10.06
CA ASN A 26 -2.70 5.53 -10.79
C ASN A 26 -2.17 6.64 -9.85
N ILE A 27 -1.56 6.22 -8.74
CA ILE A 27 -0.98 7.11 -7.72
C ILE A 27 0.53 6.93 -7.63
N ARG A 28 1.24 7.98 -7.25
CA ARG A 28 2.70 7.94 -7.04
C ARG A 28 2.99 7.70 -5.58
N PHE A 29 4.10 7.03 -5.30
CA PHE A 29 4.60 6.87 -3.93
C PHE A 29 5.98 7.50 -3.83
N VAL A 30 6.21 8.22 -2.74
CA VAL A 30 7.49 8.82 -2.37
C VAL A 30 7.92 8.19 -1.06
N ILE A 31 9.05 7.50 -1.08
CA ILE A 31 9.62 6.87 0.11
C ILE A 31 10.59 7.87 0.73
N GLU A 32 10.22 8.46 1.87
CA GLU A 32 11.11 9.38 2.58
C GLU A 32 12.09 8.60 3.46
N ASN A 33 11.63 7.50 4.06
CA ASN A 33 12.45 6.60 4.88
C ASN A 33 12.68 5.26 4.16
N PRO A 34 13.88 4.98 3.64
CA PRO A 34 14.20 3.72 2.97
C PRO A 34 13.99 2.49 3.86
N GLU A 35 14.11 2.63 5.17
CA GLU A 35 13.85 1.58 6.17
C GLU A 35 12.42 1.01 6.06
N ALA A 36 11.45 1.82 5.59
CA ALA A 36 10.09 1.34 5.36
C ALA A 36 10.05 0.18 4.33
N LEU A 37 11.02 0.12 3.41
CA LEU A 37 11.10 -0.93 2.39
C LEU A 37 11.46 -2.31 2.93
N GLU A 38 11.99 -2.39 4.14
CA GLU A 38 12.33 -3.67 4.79
C GLU A 38 11.08 -4.39 5.34
N TYR A 39 9.95 -3.68 5.46
CA TYR A 39 8.71 -4.26 5.94
C TYR A 39 7.99 -5.07 4.87
N THR A 40 7.40 -6.19 5.31
CA THR A 40 6.52 -7.02 4.50
C THR A 40 5.08 -6.95 5.00
N TYR A 41 4.14 -7.12 4.07
CA TYR A 41 2.71 -7.04 4.33
C TYR A 41 2.02 -8.34 3.99
N THR A 42 1.13 -8.74 4.88
CA THR A 42 0.18 -9.82 4.65
C THR A 42 -1.22 -9.28 4.91
N LEU A 43 -1.96 -9.02 3.84
CA LEU A 43 -3.27 -8.39 3.89
C LEU A 43 -4.16 -8.96 2.78
N THR A 44 -5.40 -9.26 3.11
CA THR A 44 -6.44 -9.58 2.12
C THR A 44 -7.54 -8.57 2.27
N SER A 45 -7.70 -7.69 1.28
CA SER A 45 -8.66 -6.60 1.34
C SER A 45 -9.58 -6.60 0.13
N LYS A 46 -10.88 -6.57 0.39
CA LYS A 46 -11.91 -6.39 -0.65
C LYS A 46 -12.21 -4.91 -0.90
N GLN A 47 -11.51 -4.02 -0.21
CA GLN A 47 -11.73 -2.59 -0.30
C GLN A 47 -11.41 -2.07 -1.70
N THR A 48 -12.11 -1.00 -2.05
CA THR A 48 -12.11 -0.44 -3.40
C THR A 48 -11.35 0.87 -3.50
N THR A 49 -11.17 1.58 -2.40
CA THR A 49 -10.48 2.87 -2.28
C THR A 49 -9.05 2.68 -1.83
N ILE A 50 -8.16 3.62 -2.17
CA ILE A 50 -6.76 3.55 -1.74
C ILE A 50 -6.60 3.94 -0.27
N GLU A 51 -7.36 4.93 0.20
CA GLU A 51 -7.29 5.44 1.57
C GLU A 51 -7.53 4.34 2.60
N ASP A 52 -8.58 3.54 2.41
CA ASP A 52 -8.90 2.45 3.32
C ASP A 52 -7.78 1.38 3.31
N ILE A 53 -7.18 1.10 2.14
CA ILE A 53 -6.05 0.15 2.02
C ILE A 53 -4.84 0.69 2.78
N LEU A 54 -4.51 1.97 2.63
CA LEU A 54 -3.39 2.60 3.35
C LEU A 54 -3.62 2.52 4.87
N LEU A 55 -4.85 2.79 5.34
CA LEU A 55 -5.22 2.64 6.75
C LEU A 55 -5.10 1.19 7.25
N GLU A 56 -5.37 0.20 6.41
CA GLU A 56 -5.12 -1.21 6.75
C GLU A 56 -3.62 -1.53 6.83
N LEU A 57 -2.80 -1.00 5.93
CA LEU A 57 -1.35 -1.17 5.95
C LEU A 57 -0.73 -0.55 7.22
N GLU A 58 -1.18 0.65 7.64
CA GLU A 58 -0.73 1.30 8.87
C GLU A 58 -1.06 0.52 10.16
N LYS A 59 -2.02 -0.41 10.12
CA LYS A 59 -2.36 -1.26 11.29
C LYS A 59 -1.41 -2.45 11.45
N ILE A 60 -0.73 -2.84 10.37
CA ILE A 60 0.15 -4.03 10.34
C ILE A 60 1.58 -3.64 10.71
N THR A 61 2.02 -2.45 10.30
CA THR A 61 3.40 -1.96 10.45
C THR A 61 3.40 -0.54 11.00
N PRO A 62 4.49 -0.08 11.66
CA PRO A 62 4.61 1.31 12.10
C PRO A 62 4.70 2.33 10.96
N VAL A 63 4.90 1.87 9.71
CA VAL A 63 4.96 2.71 8.51
C VAL A 63 3.68 3.54 8.37
N LYS A 64 3.86 4.84 8.14
CA LYS A 64 2.82 5.84 7.90
C LYS A 64 2.70 6.19 6.43
N PHE A 65 1.47 6.36 5.97
CA PHE A 65 1.14 6.69 4.59
C PHE A 65 0.28 7.95 4.55
N VAL A 66 0.83 9.04 4.00
CA VAL A 66 0.12 10.31 3.86
C VAL A 66 -0.21 10.54 2.39
N LEU A 67 -1.48 10.43 2.02
CA LEU A 67 -1.97 10.75 0.68
C LEU A 67 -2.20 12.26 0.54
N THR A 68 -1.52 12.89 -0.41
CA THR A 68 -1.72 14.30 -0.79
C THR A 68 -1.90 14.37 -2.30
N ASP A 69 -3.09 14.79 -2.74
CA ASP A 69 -3.55 14.75 -4.14
C ASP A 69 -3.47 13.33 -4.75
N ASN A 70 -2.36 13.04 -5.45
CA ASN A 70 -2.08 11.75 -6.10
C ASN A 70 -0.72 11.16 -5.69
N ILE A 71 -0.12 11.70 -4.63
CA ILE A 71 1.19 11.28 -4.12
C ILE A 71 1.01 10.77 -2.69
N VAL A 72 1.48 9.55 -2.45
CA VAL A 72 1.54 8.96 -1.12
C VAL A 72 2.96 9.07 -0.58
N HIS A 73 3.12 9.78 0.52
CA HIS A 73 4.36 9.88 1.26
C HIS A 73 4.45 8.72 2.26
N VAL A 74 5.57 7.99 2.22
CA VAL A 74 5.83 6.83 3.06
C VAL A 74 6.89 7.19 4.08
N ASN A 75 6.48 7.20 5.34
CA ASN A 75 7.27 7.62 6.49
C ASN A 75 7.28 6.52 7.57
N LEU A 76 8.20 6.61 8.52
CA LEU A 76 8.28 5.74 9.71
C LEU A 76 7.98 6.54 10.98
#